data_AF-A0A3M2LS69-F1
#
_entry.id   AF-A0A3M2LS69-F1
#
_cell.length_a   1.000
_cell.length_b   1.000
_cell.length_c   1.000
_cell.angle_alpha   90.00
_cell.angle_beta   90.00
_cell.angle_gamma   90.00
#
_symmetry.space_group_name_H-M   'P 1'
#
loop_
_entity.id
_entity.type
_entity.pdbx_description
1 polymer ?
#
loop_
_entity_poly.entity_id
_entity_poly.type
_entity_poly.pdbx_seq_one_letter_code
_entity_poly.pdbx_strand_id
1 'polypeptide(L)'
;MDDVTEPAPRSRRKRMTGKERREQLLTIGRTLFAERGLDGTSVEEIASAAGVSKPVVYEHFGGKEGLYAVVVDREFERLLSLVAEALNSAIHYRSKLEKAALGLLEYIEESPDGFRILVRDSHGGTGTGSYASLLSEIAGEVEHILAQEFKRHGYDDKAAPMYAQSLVGMVALTGQWWLDVRKPGREEVAAHIVNLAWNGLSGLEPRPYLDPKRRRKELERMEKQREKAQAKAEKAEAKAGRAEEKAAAKAEKAQRKARRDDDDTEDGPSDLDPADLDATDRDATDLDAADLDAAEHETGEPAEPESGDESETETVRDPAEAATR
;
A
#
# COMPACT_ATOMS: atom_id res chain seq x y z
N MET A 1 -3.10 63.95 -49.31
CA MET A 1 -2.32 62.72 -49.02
C MET A 1 -3.09 62.01 -47.95
N ASP A 2 -4.05 61.19 -48.37
CA ASP A 2 -4.85 60.36 -47.48
C ASP A 2 -4.04 59.12 -47.15
N ASP A 3 -3.62 59.03 -45.89
CA ASP A 3 -2.92 57.86 -45.36
C ASP A 3 -3.96 56.77 -45.07
N VAL A 4 -4.10 55.84 -46.01
CA VAL A 4 -4.95 54.66 -45.86
C VAL A 4 -4.19 53.67 -44.99
N THR A 5 -4.47 53.67 -43.69
CA THR A 5 -3.95 52.68 -42.75
C THR A 5 -4.55 51.31 -43.07
N GLU A 6 -3.72 50.42 -43.60
CA GLU A 6 -4.06 49.03 -43.93
C GLU A 6 -4.27 48.20 -42.64
N PRO A 7 -5.41 47.49 -42.48
CA PRO A 7 -5.67 46.72 -41.26
C PRO A 7 -4.85 45.42 -41.24
N ALA A 8 -4.10 45.22 -40.16
CA ALA A 8 -3.25 44.05 -39.93
C ALA A 8 -4.02 42.70 -40.08
N PRO A 9 -3.36 41.65 -40.61
CA PRO A 9 -3.98 40.36 -40.87
C PRO A 9 -4.44 39.71 -39.55
N ARG A 10 -5.75 39.47 -39.44
CA ARG A 10 -6.35 38.72 -38.32
C ARG A 10 -5.78 37.30 -38.34
N SER A 11 -4.99 36.97 -37.32
CA SER A 11 -4.51 35.61 -37.03
C SER A 11 -5.66 34.62 -37.20
N ARG A 12 -5.51 33.67 -38.14
CA ARG A 12 -6.43 32.53 -38.31
C ARG A 12 -6.38 31.71 -37.03
N ARG A 13 -7.36 31.92 -36.13
CA ARG A 13 -7.60 31.01 -35.00
C ARG A 13 -7.65 29.59 -35.56
N LYS A 14 -6.68 28.77 -35.16
CA LYS A 14 -6.59 27.35 -35.49
C LYS A 14 -7.96 26.72 -35.17
N ARG A 15 -8.63 26.16 -36.19
CA ARG A 15 -9.91 25.46 -35.99
C ARG A 15 -9.66 24.31 -35.03
N MET A 16 -10.37 24.30 -33.89
CA MET A 16 -10.34 23.17 -32.97
C MET A 16 -10.83 21.91 -33.68
N THR A 17 -10.13 20.81 -33.43
CA THR A 17 -10.52 19.46 -33.84
C THR A 17 -11.76 18.99 -33.05
N GLY A 18 -12.44 17.97 -33.56
CA GLY A 18 -13.59 17.37 -32.85
C GLY A 18 -13.21 16.82 -31.47
N LYS A 19 -11.98 16.30 -31.29
CA LYS A 19 -11.48 15.81 -30.00
C LYS A 19 -11.25 16.97 -29.02
N GLU A 20 -10.57 18.04 -29.44
CA GLU A 20 -10.38 19.23 -28.61
C GLU A 20 -11.74 19.85 -28.23
N ARG A 21 -12.72 19.80 -29.14
CA ARG A 21 -14.07 20.27 -28.86
C ARG A 21 -14.76 19.42 -27.79
N ARG A 22 -14.66 18.10 -27.91
CA ARG A 22 -15.23 17.16 -26.94
C ARG A 22 -14.65 17.39 -25.54
N GLU A 23 -13.33 17.57 -25.43
CA GLU A 23 -12.67 17.87 -24.15
C GLU A 23 -13.07 19.24 -23.57
N GLN A 24 -13.24 20.25 -24.43
CA GLN A 24 -13.74 21.56 -24.00
C GLN A 24 -15.15 21.44 -23.40
N LEU A 25 -16.05 20.71 -24.07
CA LEU A 25 -17.41 20.48 -23.58
C LEU A 25 -17.43 19.69 -22.28
N LEU A 26 -16.55 18.71 -22.11
CA LEU A 26 -16.39 17.98 -20.83
C LEU A 26 -15.94 18.90 -19.71
N THR A 27 -14.93 19.73 -19.96
CA THR A 27 -14.39 20.67 -18.96
C THR A 27 -15.46 21.66 -18.50
N ILE A 28 -16.19 22.25 -19.45
CA ILE A 28 -17.25 23.22 -19.17
C ILE A 28 -18.44 22.56 -18.49
N GLY A 29 -18.85 21.38 -18.99
CA GLY A 29 -19.92 20.59 -18.39
C GLY A 29 -19.62 20.27 -16.94
N ARG A 30 -18.41 19.80 -16.64
CA ARG A 30 -17.96 19.51 -15.26
C ARG A 30 -18.14 20.70 -14.34
N THR A 31 -17.65 21.88 -14.71
CA THR A 31 -17.80 23.07 -13.86
C THR A 31 -19.27 23.44 -13.63
N LEU A 32 -20.10 23.45 -14.70
CA LEU A 32 -21.53 23.78 -14.57
C LEU A 32 -22.29 22.76 -13.70
N PHE A 33 -22.02 21.47 -13.89
CA PHE A 33 -22.65 20.41 -13.10
C PHE A 33 -22.20 20.43 -11.63
N ALA A 34 -20.94 20.76 -11.35
CA ALA A 34 -20.46 20.90 -9.97
C ALA A 34 -21.17 22.06 -9.26
N GLU A 35 -21.35 23.19 -9.93
CA GLU A 35 -22.02 24.37 -9.37
C GLU A 35 -23.53 24.16 -9.16
N ARG A 36 -24.22 23.60 -10.17
CA ARG A 36 -25.69 23.66 -10.26
C ARG A 36 -26.38 22.30 -10.24
N GLY A 37 -25.62 21.23 -10.46
CA GLY A 37 -26.15 19.88 -10.63
C GLY A 37 -26.72 19.66 -12.03
N LEU A 38 -27.12 18.42 -12.30
CA LEU A 38 -27.69 18.02 -13.61
C LEU A 38 -29.01 18.76 -13.91
N ASP A 39 -29.90 18.85 -12.94
CA ASP A 39 -31.21 19.50 -13.11
C ASP A 39 -31.08 21.01 -13.30
N GLY A 40 -30.14 21.64 -12.57
CA GLY A 40 -29.87 23.07 -12.63
C GLY A 40 -29.04 23.54 -13.82
N THR A 41 -28.66 22.63 -14.72
CA THR A 41 -27.85 22.93 -15.91
C THR A 41 -28.67 22.65 -17.18
N SER A 42 -28.58 23.53 -18.17
CA SER A 42 -29.23 23.39 -19.48
C SER A 42 -28.23 23.19 -20.63
N VAL A 43 -28.66 22.57 -21.73
CA VAL A 43 -27.82 22.39 -22.93
C VAL A 43 -27.49 23.75 -23.56
N GLU A 44 -28.42 24.70 -23.48
CA GLU A 44 -28.28 26.10 -23.86
C GLU A 44 -27.05 26.74 -23.21
N GLU A 45 -26.95 26.62 -21.88
CA GLU A 45 -25.87 27.21 -21.09
C GLU A 45 -24.53 26.56 -21.41
N ILE A 46 -24.49 25.23 -21.52
CA ILE A 46 -23.28 24.48 -21.89
C ILE A 46 -22.78 24.93 -23.27
N ALA A 47 -23.68 25.00 -24.26
CA ALA A 47 -23.34 25.42 -25.61
C ALA A 47 -22.85 26.87 -25.65
N SER A 48 -23.54 27.77 -24.93
CA SER A 48 -23.16 29.18 -24.82
C SER A 48 -21.79 29.36 -24.17
N ALA A 49 -21.53 28.66 -23.05
CA ALA A 49 -20.26 28.70 -22.34
C ALA A 49 -19.11 28.15 -23.20
N ALA A 50 -19.37 27.13 -24.02
CA ALA A 50 -18.40 26.56 -24.94
C ALA A 50 -18.22 27.33 -26.27
N GLY A 51 -19.06 28.35 -26.52
CA GLY A 51 -19.06 29.09 -27.78
C GLY A 51 -19.44 28.23 -28.98
N VAL A 52 -20.37 27.28 -28.79
CA VAL A 52 -20.89 26.40 -29.85
C VAL A 52 -22.42 26.47 -29.92
N SER A 53 -22.99 25.90 -30.99
CA SER A 53 -24.44 25.75 -31.10
C SER A 53 -24.92 24.49 -30.37
N LYS A 54 -26.19 24.48 -29.92
CA LYS A 54 -26.79 23.32 -29.23
C LYS A 54 -26.63 21.99 -29.99
N PRO A 55 -26.80 21.93 -31.33
CA PRO A 55 -26.62 20.69 -32.08
C PRO A 55 -25.24 20.05 -31.87
N VAL A 56 -24.18 20.82 -31.63
CA VAL A 56 -22.83 20.29 -31.36
C VAL A 56 -22.78 19.51 -30.04
N VAL A 57 -23.51 19.96 -29.01
CA VAL A 57 -23.60 19.23 -27.73
C VAL A 57 -24.36 17.91 -27.91
N TYR A 58 -25.47 17.95 -28.65
CA TYR A 58 -26.25 16.75 -28.98
C TYR A 58 -25.47 15.76 -29.86
N GLU A 59 -24.68 16.26 -30.83
CA GLU A 59 -23.85 15.41 -31.70
C GLU A 59 -22.79 14.66 -30.89
N HIS A 60 -22.14 15.31 -29.93
CA HIS A 60 -21.07 14.69 -29.14
C HIS A 60 -21.56 13.81 -27.99
N PHE A 61 -22.69 14.16 -27.37
CA PHE A 61 -23.10 13.56 -26.08
C PHE A 61 -24.59 13.18 -26.00
N GLY A 62 -25.39 13.45 -27.03
CA GLY A 62 -26.83 13.17 -27.01
C GLY A 62 -27.66 14.06 -26.07
N GLY A 63 -27.06 15.05 -25.41
CA GLY A 63 -27.73 15.94 -24.46
C GLY A 63 -26.87 16.23 -23.23
N LYS A 64 -27.48 16.87 -22.21
CA LYS A 64 -26.79 17.16 -20.95
C LYS A 64 -26.62 15.90 -20.09
N GLU A 65 -27.56 14.96 -20.18
CA GLU A 65 -27.57 13.71 -19.43
C GLU A 65 -26.42 12.81 -19.88
N GLY A 66 -26.20 12.68 -21.19
CA GLY A 66 -25.07 11.92 -21.73
C GLY A 66 -23.73 12.61 -21.47
N LEU A 67 -23.68 13.94 -21.49
CA LEU A 67 -22.47 14.67 -21.10
C LEU A 67 -22.16 14.46 -19.61
N TYR A 68 -23.18 14.52 -18.75
CA TYR A 68 -23.05 14.26 -17.31
C TYR A 68 -22.56 12.85 -17.02
N ALA A 69 -23.15 11.83 -17.67
CA ALA A 69 -22.71 10.44 -17.54
C ALA A 69 -21.21 10.29 -17.87
N VAL A 70 -20.75 10.86 -18.98
CA VAL A 70 -19.32 10.80 -19.35
C VAL A 70 -18.44 11.53 -18.34
N VAL A 71 -18.90 12.63 -17.74
CA VAL A 71 -18.15 13.31 -16.67
C VAL A 71 -18.07 12.43 -15.42
N VAL A 72 -19.19 11.85 -14.98
CA VAL A 72 -19.24 10.95 -13.82
C VAL A 72 -18.33 9.75 -14.03
N ASP A 73 -18.44 9.06 -15.17
CA ASP A 73 -17.63 7.88 -15.50
C ASP A 73 -16.13 8.21 -15.45
N ARG A 74 -15.72 9.35 -16.03
CA ARG A 74 -14.32 9.78 -16.03
C ARG A 74 -13.78 10.06 -14.63
N GLU A 75 -14.57 10.75 -13.80
CA GLU A 75 -14.15 11.09 -12.43
C GLU A 75 -14.18 9.84 -11.53
N PHE A 76 -15.12 8.92 -11.77
CA PHE A 76 -15.18 7.60 -11.14
C PHE A 76 -13.93 6.77 -11.46
N GLU A 77 -13.62 6.59 -12.74
CA GLU A 77 -12.45 5.82 -13.20
C GLU A 77 -11.14 6.41 -12.65
N ARG A 78 -11.03 7.74 -12.64
CA ARG A 78 -9.84 8.43 -12.11
C ARG A 78 -9.66 8.15 -10.62
N LEU A 79 -10.72 8.31 -9.81
CA LEU A 79 -10.64 8.10 -8.39
C LEU A 79 -10.42 6.62 -8.02
N LEU A 80 -11.10 5.70 -8.72
CA LEU A 80 -10.90 4.27 -8.54
C LEU A 80 -9.45 3.88 -8.85
N SER A 81 -8.90 4.36 -9.96
CA SER A 81 -7.52 4.07 -10.36
C SER A 81 -6.50 4.56 -9.34
N LEU A 82 -6.67 5.77 -8.81
CA LEU A 82 -5.80 6.32 -7.77
C LEU A 82 -5.80 5.47 -6.50
N VAL A 83 -6.98 5.02 -6.06
CA VAL A 83 -7.10 4.17 -4.86
C VAL A 83 -6.53 2.77 -5.12
N ALA A 84 -6.86 2.15 -6.25
CA ALA A 84 -6.34 0.84 -6.63
C ALA A 84 -4.80 0.86 -6.73
N GLU A 85 -4.21 1.90 -7.31
CA GLU A 85 -2.75 2.07 -7.38
C GLU A 85 -2.14 2.24 -5.98
N ALA A 86 -2.76 3.05 -5.11
CA ALA A 86 -2.32 3.22 -3.73
C ALA A 86 -2.35 1.89 -2.94
N LEU A 87 -3.41 1.10 -3.11
CA LEU A 87 -3.57 -0.20 -2.47
C LEU A 87 -2.59 -1.25 -3.01
N ASN A 88 -2.17 -1.17 -4.28
CA ASN A 88 -1.26 -2.15 -4.89
C ASN A 88 0.23 -1.78 -4.79
N SER A 89 0.56 -0.49 -4.72
CA SER A 89 1.96 -0.01 -4.81
C SER A 89 2.78 -0.11 -3.51
N ALA A 90 2.16 -0.36 -2.36
CA ALA A 90 2.85 -0.41 -1.07
C ALA A 90 2.95 -1.85 -0.53
N ILE A 91 4.14 -2.20 -0.04
CA ILE A 91 4.40 -3.51 0.60
C ILE A 91 3.74 -3.55 2.00
N HIS A 92 3.81 -2.45 2.75
CA HIS A 92 3.29 -2.36 4.12
C HIS A 92 1.86 -1.80 4.17
N TYR A 93 1.01 -2.39 5.01
CA TYR A 93 -0.41 -2.00 5.17
C TYR A 93 -0.60 -0.55 5.62
N ARG A 94 0.24 -0.05 6.53
CA ARG A 94 0.22 1.35 6.95
C ARG A 94 0.45 2.28 5.77
N SER A 95 1.43 1.96 4.92
CA SER A 95 1.73 2.75 3.72
C SER A 95 0.61 2.69 2.68
N LYS A 96 -0.14 1.58 2.57
CA LYS A 96 -1.35 1.52 1.74
C LYS A 96 -2.40 2.53 2.22
N LEU A 97 -2.64 2.61 3.55
CA LEU A 97 -3.56 3.60 4.14
C LEU A 97 -3.08 5.04 3.90
N GLU A 98 -1.79 5.31 4.08
CA GLU A 98 -1.18 6.63 3.84
C GLU A 98 -1.38 7.08 2.39
N LYS A 99 -1.02 6.22 1.42
CA LYS A 99 -1.18 6.53 0.00
C LYS A 99 -2.64 6.70 -0.40
N ALA A 100 -3.55 5.87 0.11
CA ALA A 100 -4.97 5.97 -0.23
C ALA A 100 -5.59 7.27 0.32
N ALA A 101 -5.28 7.62 1.58
CA ALA A 101 -5.76 8.86 2.19
C ALA A 101 -5.20 10.11 1.49
N LEU A 102 -3.89 10.13 1.23
CA LEU A 102 -3.25 11.22 0.50
C LEU A 102 -3.79 11.34 -0.94
N GLY A 103 -3.91 10.22 -1.65
CA GLY A 103 -4.40 10.20 -3.03
C GLY A 103 -5.82 10.75 -3.17
N LEU A 104 -6.73 10.42 -2.23
CA LEU A 104 -8.06 11.01 -2.21
C LEU A 104 -8.00 12.53 -1.96
N LEU A 105 -7.24 12.97 -0.97
CA LEU A 105 -7.17 14.39 -0.62
C LEU A 105 -6.49 15.21 -1.73
N GLU A 106 -5.47 14.67 -2.38
CA GLU A 106 -4.84 15.24 -3.57
C GLU A 106 -5.83 15.35 -4.73
N TYR A 107 -6.59 14.30 -5.03
CA TYR A 107 -7.65 14.36 -6.04
C TYR A 107 -8.67 15.45 -5.73
N ILE A 108 -9.09 15.56 -4.46
CA ILE A 108 -10.03 16.58 -4.01
C ILE A 108 -9.46 18.00 -4.19
N GLU A 109 -8.16 18.18 -3.99
CA GLU A 109 -7.48 19.47 -4.16
C GLU A 109 -7.35 19.85 -5.64
N GLU A 110 -6.92 18.92 -6.49
CA GLU A 110 -6.71 19.13 -7.92
C GLU A 110 -8.02 19.20 -8.72
N SER A 111 -9.07 18.50 -8.29
CA SER A 111 -10.32 18.31 -9.03
C SER A 111 -11.55 18.40 -8.12
N PRO A 112 -11.75 19.54 -7.43
CA PRO A 112 -12.85 19.71 -6.48
C PRO A 112 -14.22 19.61 -7.16
N ASP A 113 -14.36 20.09 -8.40
CA ASP A 113 -15.59 19.99 -9.17
C ASP A 113 -15.96 18.53 -9.48
N GLY A 114 -14.97 17.71 -9.84
CA GLY A 114 -15.17 16.28 -10.10
C GLY A 114 -15.65 15.56 -8.85
N PHE A 115 -14.99 15.81 -7.71
CA PHE A 115 -15.40 15.22 -6.44
C PHE A 115 -16.80 15.67 -5.99
N ARG A 116 -17.16 16.95 -6.17
CA ARG A 116 -18.53 17.44 -5.89
C ARG A 116 -19.59 16.71 -6.70
N ILE A 117 -19.34 16.48 -7.98
CA ILE A 117 -20.26 15.75 -8.86
C ILE A 117 -20.44 14.33 -8.35
N LEU A 118 -19.35 13.61 -8.08
CA LEU A 118 -19.42 12.25 -7.55
C LEU A 118 -20.26 12.21 -6.27
N VAL A 119 -19.91 13.02 -5.27
CA VAL A 119 -20.58 13.06 -3.97
C VAL A 119 -22.08 13.36 -4.11
N ARG A 120 -22.47 14.25 -5.01
CA ARG A 120 -23.88 14.62 -5.23
C ARG A 120 -24.71 13.48 -5.81
N ASP A 121 -24.11 12.61 -6.61
CA ASP A 121 -24.78 11.48 -7.27
C ASP A 121 -25.17 10.35 -6.31
N SER A 122 -24.69 10.39 -5.05
CA SER A 122 -24.96 9.38 -4.01
C SER A 122 -26.42 9.24 -3.58
N HIS A 123 -27.29 10.21 -3.87
CA HIS A 123 -28.68 10.25 -3.38
C HIS A 123 -29.77 10.08 -4.45
N GLY A 124 -29.43 9.76 -5.71
CA GLY A 124 -30.47 9.67 -6.76
C GLY A 124 -30.07 9.16 -8.15
N GLY A 125 -28.83 8.75 -8.39
CA GLY A 125 -28.43 8.26 -9.71
C GLY A 125 -28.92 6.84 -10.01
N THR A 126 -29.77 6.65 -11.01
CA THR A 126 -30.03 5.35 -11.65
C THR A 126 -28.94 4.95 -12.66
N GLY A 127 -27.84 5.70 -12.72
CA GLY A 127 -26.71 5.46 -13.60
C GLY A 127 -25.72 4.46 -13.01
N THR A 128 -25.06 3.71 -13.89
CA THR A 128 -23.75 3.12 -13.59
C THR A 128 -22.78 4.25 -13.23
N GLY A 129 -22.02 4.13 -12.13
CA GLY A 129 -21.02 5.15 -11.74
C GLY A 129 -21.34 6.06 -10.55
N SER A 130 -22.37 5.75 -9.74
CA SER A 130 -22.64 6.53 -8.52
C SER A 130 -21.48 6.49 -7.51
N TYR A 131 -21.33 7.54 -6.71
CA TYR A 131 -20.33 7.54 -5.62
C TYR A 131 -20.54 6.43 -4.60
N ALA A 132 -21.79 6.05 -4.32
CA ALA A 132 -22.07 4.91 -3.44
C ALA A 132 -21.55 3.59 -4.02
N SER A 133 -21.67 3.41 -5.35
CA SER A 133 -21.09 2.27 -6.06
C SER A 133 -19.56 2.29 -5.99
N LEU A 134 -18.94 3.47 -6.18
CA LEU A 134 -17.49 3.63 -6.07
C LEU A 134 -16.98 3.23 -4.68
N LEU A 135 -17.62 3.73 -3.62
CA LEU A 135 -17.27 3.39 -2.25
C LEU A 135 -17.45 1.89 -1.98
N SER A 136 -18.49 1.27 -2.56
CA SER A 136 -18.73 -0.17 -2.42
C SER A 136 -17.66 -1.00 -3.13
N GLU A 137 -17.21 -0.56 -4.30
CA GLU A 137 -16.14 -1.22 -5.07
C GLU A 137 -14.79 -1.11 -4.33
N ILE A 138 -14.42 0.08 -3.87
CA ILE A 138 -13.23 0.30 -3.05
C ILE A 138 -13.30 -0.52 -1.76
N ALA A 139 -14.47 -0.57 -1.10
CA ALA A 139 -14.65 -1.40 0.10
C ALA A 139 -14.45 -2.90 -0.19
N GLY A 140 -14.85 -3.38 -1.37
CA GLY A 140 -14.58 -4.76 -1.80
C GLY A 140 -13.08 -5.05 -1.95
N GLU A 141 -12.30 -4.13 -2.52
CA GLU A 141 -10.83 -4.26 -2.60
C GLU A 141 -10.19 -4.30 -1.21
N VAL A 142 -10.61 -3.38 -0.32
CA VAL A 142 -10.11 -3.32 1.07
C VAL A 142 -10.51 -4.55 1.86
N GLU A 143 -11.73 -5.06 1.68
CA GLU A 143 -12.22 -6.30 2.30
C GLU A 143 -11.32 -7.48 1.94
N HIS A 144 -10.97 -7.62 0.65
CA HIS A 144 -10.11 -8.71 0.21
C HIS A 144 -8.75 -8.70 0.94
N ILE A 145 -8.17 -7.51 1.12
CA ILE A 145 -6.91 -7.32 1.84
C ILE A 145 -7.07 -7.65 3.34
N LEU A 146 -8.12 -7.14 3.97
CA LEU A 146 -8.37 -7.35 5.39
C LEU A 146 -8.71 -8.81 5.73
N ALA A 147 -9.51 -9.49 4.90
CA ALA A 147 -9.89 -10.89 5.13
C ALA A 147 -8.67 -11.82 5.13
N GLN A 148 -7.72 -11.60 4.22
CA GLN A 148 -6.45 -12.33 4.21
C GLN A 148 -5.66 -12.11 5.50
N GLU A 149 -5.61 -10.87 5.99
CA GLU A 149 -4.82 -10.52 7.16
C GLU A 149 -5.47 -11.01 8.45
N PHE A 150 -6.79 -10.92 8.55
CA PHE A 150 -7.55 -11.44 9.68
C PHE A 150 -7.32 -12.94 9.85
N LYS A 151 -7.33 -13.68 8.74
CA LYS A 151 -7.04 -15.12 8.74
C LYS A 151 -5.62 -15.43 9.23
N ARG A 152 -4.61 -14.62 8.84
CA ARG A 152 -3.22 -14.79 9.28
C ARG A 152 -3.03 -14.54 10.77
N HIS A 153 -3.76 -13.57 11.32
CA HIS A 153 -3.65 -13.17 12.73
C HIS A 153 -4.71 -13.80 13.66
N GLY A 154 -5.51 -14.74 13.15
CA GLY A 154 -6.48 -15.49 13.97
C GLY A 154 -7.76 -14.73 14.31
N TYR A 155 -8.09 -13.68 13.56
CA TYR A 155 -9.37 -12.96 13.62
C TYR A 155 -10.43 -13.63 12.75
N ASP A 156 -11.71 -13.35 13.02
CA ASP A 156 -12.84 -13.79 12.18
C ASP A 156 -12.88 -12.98 10.88
N ASP A 157 -12.56 -13.61 9.76
CA ASP A 157 -12.52 -13.01 8.42
C ASP A 157 -13.91 -12.52 7.98
N LYS A 158 -14.99 -13.07 8.52
CA LYS A 158 -16.36 -12.59 8.26
C LYS A 158 -16.63 -11.19 8.77
N ALA A 159 -15.77 -10.66 9.64
CA ALA A 159 -15.86 -9.28 10.08
C ALA A 159 -15.19 -8.30 9.09
N ALA A 160 -14.34 -8.77 8.17
CA ALA A 160 -13.61 -7.92 7.23
C ALA A 160 -14.49 -6.96 6.40
N PRO A 161 -15.67 -7.35 5.88
CA PRO A 161 -16.54 -6.42 5.15
C PRO A 161 -16.94 -5.20 5.99
N MET A 162 -17.25 -5.40 7.27
CA MET A 162 -17.63 -4.33 8.19
C MET A 162 -16.46 -3.37 8.45
N TYR A 163 -15.25 -3.90 8.65
CA TYR A 163 -14.07 -3.07 8.85
C TYR A 163 -13.67 -2.31 7.58
N ALA A 164 -13.78 -2.94 6.40
CA ALA A 164 -13.54 -2.27 5.13
C ALA A 164 -14.48 -1.08 4.93
N GLN A 165 -15.79 -1.28 5.14
CA GLN A 165 -16.78 -0.20 5.10
C GLN A 165 -16.47 0.93 6.09
N SER A 166 -16.01 0.58 7.30
CA SER A 166 -15.66 1.56 8.33
C SER A 166 -14.45 2.41 7.93
N LEU A 167 -13.41 1.80 7.34
CA LEU A 167 -12.21 2.49 6.89
C LEU A 167 -12.50 3.36 5.66
N VAL A 168 -13.17 2.81 4.65
CA VAL A 168 -13.54 3.54 3.44
C VAL A 168 -14.45 4.71 3.79
N GLY A 169 -15.46 4.50 4.63
CA GLY A 169 -16.34 5.56 5.12
C GLY A 169 -15.59 6.65 5.89
N MET A 170 -14.64 6.28 6.76
CA MET A 170 -13.81 7.26 7.49
C MET A 170 -13.05 8.17 6.54
N VAL A 171 -12.39 7.60 5.54
CA VAL A 171 -11.60 8.36 4.55
C VAL A 171 -12.53 9.21 3.66
N ALA A 172 -13.58 8.61 3.12
CA ALA A 172 -14.54 9.25 2.21
C ALA A 172 -15.28 10.41 2.87
N LEU A 173 -15.89 10.20 4.04
CA LEU A 173 -16.65 11.23 4.75
C LEU A 173 -15.74 12.36 5.25
N THR A 174 -14.51 12.05 5.66
CA THR A 174 -13.53 13.09 6.03
C THR A 174 -13.12 13.90 4.80
N GLY A 175 -12.92 13.26 3.64
CA GLY A 175 -12.68 13.93 2.37
C GLY A 175 -13.84 14.85 1.96
N GLN A 176 -15.08 14.40 2.13
CA GLN A 176 -16.28 15.22 1.91
C GLN A 176 -16.32 16.46 2.81
N TRP A 177 -16.02 16.31 4.10
CA TRP A 177 -15.90 17.47 5.00
C TRP A 177 -14.75 18.41 4.58
N TRP A 178 -13.59 17.85 4.21
CA TRP A 178 -12.42 18.62 3.84
C TRP A 178 -12.57 19.37 2.51
N LEU A 179 -13.44 18.88 1.61
CA LEU A 179 -13.85 19.55 0.38
C LEU A 179 -14.24 21.01 0.61
N ASP A 180 -14.95 21.26 1.70
CA ASP A 180 -15.48 22.58 2.05
C ASP A 180 -14.55 23.35 3.00
N VAL A 181 -13.94 22.68 3.99
CA VAL A 181 -13.16 23.36 5.04
C VAL A 181 -11.73 23.72 4.60
N ARG A 182 -11.06 22.85 3.83
CA ARG A 182 -9.69 23.05 3.30
C ARG A 182 -8.59 23.32 4.34
N LYS A 183 -8.89 23.20 5.63
CA LYS A 183 -7.95 23.36 6.74
C LYS A 183 -8.22 22.30 7.81
N PRO A 184 -7.18 21.64 8.35
CA PRO A 184 -5.76 21.79 8.04
C PRO A 184 -5.36 21.28 6.64
N GLY A 185 -4.08 21.38 6.26
CA GLY A 185 -3.58 20.91 4.96
C GLY A 185 -3.76 19.40 4.76
N ARG A 186 -3.72 18.94 3.50
CA ARG A 186 -4.03 17.53 3.15
C ARG A 186 -3.14 16.52 3.90
N GLU A 187 -1.87 16.83 4.09
CA GLU A 187 -0.92 15.94 4.77
C GLU A 187 -1.26 15.76 6.24
N GLU A 188 -1.70 16.83 6.92
CA GLU A 188 -2.10 16.80 8.32
C GLU A 188 -3.42 16.02 8.48
N VAL A 189 -4.39 16.25 7.58
CA VAL A 189 -5.64 15.48 7.56
C VAL A 189 -5.36 13.99 7.32
N ALA A 190 -4.52 13.65 6.34
CA ALA A 190 -4.13 12.28 6.06
C ALA A 190 -3.44 11.64 7.27
N ALA A 191 -2.50 12.34 7.90
CA ALA A 191 -1.80 11.85 9.09
C ALA A 191 -2.77 11.50 10.22
N HIS A 192 -3.78 12.34 10.46
CA HIS A 192 -4.80 12.07 11.49
C HIS A 192 -5.72 10.89 11.13
N ILE A 193 -6.15 10.76 9.87
CA ILE A 193 -6.94 9.62 9.40
C ILE A 193 -6.15 8.32 9.57
N VAL A 194 -4.91 8.29 9.07
CA VAL A 194 -4.03 7.12 9.14
C VAL A 194 -3.73 6.77 10.60
N ASN A 195 -3.44 7.76 11.44
CA ASN A 195 -3.16 7.52 12.85
C ASN A 195 -4.36 6.88 13.56
N LEU A 196 -5.58 7.38 13.32
CA LEU A 196 -6.79 6.81 13.90
C LEU A 196 -7.04 5.38 13.40
N ALA A 197 -6.98 5.17 12.08
CA ALA A 197 -7.19 3.86 11.47
C ALA A 197 -6.15 2.83 11.93
N TRP A 198 -4.87 3.19 11.91
CA TRP A 198 -3.78 2.30 12.29
C TRP A 198 -3.85 1.90 13.76
N ASN A 199 -3.95 2.87 14.68
CA ASN A 199 -4.04 2.55 16.11
C ASN A 199 -5.32 1.77 16.45
N GLY A 200 -6.41 1.95 15.70
CA GLY A 200 -7.62 1.14 15.82
C GLY A 200 -7.43 -0.30 15.36
N LEU A 201 -6.83 -0.50 14.17
CA LEU A 201 -6.63 -1.83 13.58
C LEU A 201 -5.54 -2.65 14.28
N SER A 202 -4.44 -2.02 14.69
CA SER A 202 -3.35 -2.70 15.40
C SER A 202 -3.74 -3.16 16.81
N GLY A 203 -4.79 -2.57 17.38
CA GLY A 203 -5.29 -2.87 18.74
C GLY A 203 -6.56 -3.70 18.79
N LEU A 204 -6.94 -4.40 17.71
CA LEU A 204 -8.21 -5.14 17.67
C LEU A 204 -8.25 -6.29 18.70
N GLU A 205 -9.38 -6.40 19.38
CA GLU A 205 -9.70 -7.55 20.22
C GLU A 205 -10.30 -8.66 19.33
N PRO A 206 -9.86 -9.93 19.42
CA PRO A 206 -10.42 -11.02 18.62
C PRO A 206 -11.93 -11.24 18.81
N ARG A 207 -12.46 -10.86 19.98
CA ARG A 207 -13.88 -10.93 20.30
C ARG A 207 -14.30 -9.67 21.08
N PRO A 208 -14.57 -8.56 20.39
CA PRO A 208 -14.91 -7.32 21.05
C PRO A 208 -16.28 -7.41 21.73
N TYR A 209 -16.46 -6.65 22.81
CA TYR A 209 -17.76 -6.47 23.47
C TYR A 209 -17.85 -5.12 24.17
N LEU A 210 -19.10 -4.69 24.40
CA LEU A 210 -19.41 -3.37 24.93
C LEU A 210 -19.42 -3.30 26.47
N ASP A 211 -19.59 -4.42 27.19
CA ASP A 211 -19.68 -4.42 28.67
C ASP A 211 -18.32 -4.11 29.34
N PRO A 212 -18.17 -2.95 30.03
CA PRO A 212 -16.93 -2.57 30.68
C PRO A 212 -16.51 -3.51 31.82
N LYS A 213 -17.47 -4.15 32.51
CA LYS A 213 -17.17 -5.08 33.61
C LYS A 213 -16.61 -6.38 33.07
N ARG A 214 -17.15 -6.86 31.95
CA ARG A 214 -16.60 -8.01 31.23
C ARG A 214 -15.19 -7.69 30.73
N ARG A 215 -14.94 -6.43 30.31
CA ARG A 215 -13.66 -5.96 29.76
C ARG A 215 -12.56 -6.08 30.77
N ARG A 216 -12.81 -5.48 31.91
CA ARG A 216 -11.89 -5.53 33.04
C ARG A 216 -11.58 -6.97 33.46
N LYS A 217 -12.60 -7.81 33.59
CA LYS A 217 -12.43 -9.22 33.98
C LYS A 217 -11.59 -10.02 32.98
N GLU A 218 -11.73 -9.74 31.69
CA GLU A 218 -10.97 -10.45 30.66
C GLU A 218 -9.53 -9.96 30.58
N LEU A 219 -9.30 -8.63 30.65
CA LEU A 219 -7.96 -8.06 30.77
C LEU A 219 -7.22 -8.61 31.99
N GLU A 220 -7.85 -8.64 33.17
CA GLU A 220 -7.28 -9.25 34.37
C GLU A 220 -6.97 -10.75 34.19
N ARG A 221 -7.79 -11.48 33.42
CA ARG A 221 -7.54 -12.90 33.10
C ARG A 221 -6.35 -13.04 32.15
N MET A 222 -6.26 -12.20 31.14
CA MET A 222 -5.17 -12.21 30.16
C MET A 222 -3.84 -11.81 30.80
N GLU A 223 -3.83 -10.79 31.66
CA GLU A 223 -2.65 -10.39 32.43
C GLU A 223 -2.15 -11.54 33.30
N LYS A 224 -3.04 -12.16 34.09
CA LYS A 224 -2.70 -13.36 34.90
C LYS A 224 -2.21 -14.53 34.05
N GLN A 225 -2.74 -14.71 32.85
CA GLN A 225 -2.26 -15.74 31.92
C GLN A 225 -0.87 -15.40 31.38
N ARG A 226 -0.60 -14.14 31.05
CA ARG A 226 0.70 -13.66 30.57
C ARG A 226 1.77 -13.77 31.65
N GLU A 227 1.48 -13.36 32.88
CA GLU A 227 2.36 -13.54 34.04
C GLU A 227 2.68 -15.02 34.28
N LYS A 228 1.68 -15.89 34.20
CA LYS A 228 1.89 -17.35 34.34
C LYS A 228 2.73 -17.93 33.20
N ALA A 229 2.51 -17.46 31.96
CA ALA A 229 3.27 -17.90 30.80
C ALA A 229 4.74 -17.45 30.90
N GLN A 230 4.98 -16.19 31.30
CA GLN A 230 6.31 -15.64 31.53
C GLN A 230 7.04 -16.40 32.65
N ALA A 231 6.40 -16.60 33.81
CA ALA A 231 6.98 -17.36 34.90
C ALA A 231 7.27 -18.84 34.53
N LYS A 232 6.49 -19.41 33.59
CA LYS A 232 6.75 -20.75 33.05
C LYS A 232 7.94 -20.75 32.08
N ALA A 233 8.07 -19.73 31.24
CA ALA A 233 9.19 -19.54 30.33
C ALA A 233 10.51 -19.35 31.09
N GLU A 234 10.55 -18.44 32.07
CA GLU A 234 11.73 -18.20 32.92
C GLU A 234 12.17 -19.47 33.66
N LYS A 235 11.21 -20.27 34.17
CA LYS A 235 11.51 -21.57 34.80
C LYS A 235 12.05 -22.59 33.81
N ALA A 236 11.56 -22.59 32.57
CA ALA A 236 12.06 -23.49 31.52
C ALA A 236 13.49 -23.12 31.13
N GLU A 237 13.78 -21.83 30.96
CA GLU A 237 15.11 -21.29 30.66
C GLU A 237 16.10 -21.58 31.79
N ALA A 238 15.74 -21.31 33.05
CA ALA A 238 16.57 -21.63 34.21
C ALA A 238 16.83 -23.16 34.35
N LYS A 239 15.88 -23.99 33.93
CA LYS A 239 16.05 -25.45 33.91
C LYS A 239 16.97 -25.90 32.77
N ALA A 240 16.88 -25.26 31.60
CA ALA A 240 17.78 -25.50 30.48
C ALA A 240 19.23 -25.11 30.82
N GLY A 241 19.46 -23.91 31.36
CA GLY A 241 20.79 -23.48 31.79
C GLY A 241 21.41 -24.39 32.85
N ARG A 242 20.63 -24.85 33.84
CA ARG A 242 21.10 -25.85 34.83
C ARG A 242 21.39 -27.22 34.22
N ALA A 243 20.72 -27.60 33.13
CA ALA A 243 20.99 -28.86 32.43
C ALA A 243 22.28 -28.76 31.62
N GLU A 244 22.50 -27.62 30.95
CA GLU A 244 23.74 -27.32 30.22
C GLU A 244 24.95 -27.25 31.17
N GLU A 245 24.84 -26.55 32.31
CA GLU A 245 25.92 -26.47 33.32
C GLU A 245 26.26 -27.86 33.88
N LYS A 246 25.25 -28.70 34.15
CA LYS A 246 25.47 -30.09 34.59
C LYS A 246 26.10 -30.95 33.49
N ALA A 247 25.71 -30.75 32.23
CA ALA A 247 26.30 -31.46 31.10
C ALA A 247 27.77 -31.07 30.92
N ALA A 248 28.09 -29.77 31.00
CA ALA A 248 29.45 -29.24 30.94
C ALA A 248 30.31 -29.78 32.10
N ALA A 249 29.82 -29.73 33.34
CA ALA A 249 30.54 -30.25 34.50
C ALA A 249 30.77 -31.77 34.43
N LYS A 250 29.81 -32.53 33.87
CA LYS A 250 29.96 -33.97 33.63
C LYS A 250 30.99 -34.26 32.55
N ALA A 251 31.02 -33.46 31.48
CA ALA A 251 32.02 -33.56 30.41
C ALA A 251 33.43 -33.24 30.95
N GLU A 252 33.59 -32.18 31.74
CA GLU A 252 34.88 -31.83 32.36
C GLU A 252 35.37 -32.93 33.32
N LYS A 253 34.48 -33.50 34.14
CA LYS A 253 34.83 -34.61 35.03
C LYS A 253 35.23 -35.88 34.27
N ALA A 254 34.58 -36.15 33.13
CA ALA A 254 34.95 -37.27 32.26
C ALA A 254 36.34 -37.05 31.64
N GLN A 255 36.64 -35.84 31.17
CA GLN A 255 37.96 -35.47 30.65
C GLN A 255 39.06 -35.55 31.71
N ARG A 256 38.78 -35.11 32.95
CA ARG A 256 39.73 -35.23 34.08
C ARG A 256 39.97 -36.68 34.51
N LYS A 257 38.97 -37.55 34.39
CA LYS A 257 39.12 -38.99 34.70
C LYS A 257 39.97 -39.68 33.64
N ALA A 258 39.71 -39.41 32.35
CA ALA A 258 40.54 -39.92 31.25
C ALA A 258 42.01 -39.52 31.40
N ARG A 259 42.29 -38.27 31.79
CA ARG A 259 43.66 -37.80 32.07
C ARG A 259 44.35 -38.44 33.29
N ARG A 260 43.60 -39.03 34.22
CA ARG A 260 44.18 -39.76 35.38
C ARG A 260 44.45 -41.22 35.04
N ASP A 261 43.58 -41.84 34.26
CA ASP A 261 43.73 -43.23 33.84
C ASP A 261 44.95 -43.40 32.89
N ASP A 262 45.36 -42.33 32.17
CA ASP A 262 46.61 -42.28 31.38
C ASP A 262 47.89 -42.15 32.24
N ASP A 263 47.81 -41.61 33.46
CA ASP A 263 48.98 -41.34 34.34
C ASP A 263 49.36 -42.56 35.21
N ASP A 264 48.44 -43.53 35.37
CA ASP A 264 48.69 -44.81 36.07
C ASP A 264 49.23 -45.92 35.14
N THR A 265 49.50 -45.60 33.86
CA THR A 265 49.99 -46.56 32.85
C THR A 265 51.38 -46.20 32.31
N GLU A 266 52.34 -45.81 33.14
CA GLU A 266 53.76 -45.77 32.74
C GLU A 266 54.69 -46.27 33.84
N ASP A 267 55.05 -47.56 33.78
CA ASP A 267 56.30 -48.06 34.38
C ASP A 267 56.95 -49.11 33.45
N GLY A 268 57.81 -48.63 32.54
CA GLY A 268 58.98 -49.31 31.96
C GLY A 268 58.80 -50.38 30.86
N PRO A 269 59.89 -50.74 30.14
CA PRO A 269 60.49 -49.90 29.10
C PRO A 269 60.77 -50.64 27.76
N SER A 270 61.03 -49.83 26.73
CA SER A 270 61.94 -49.99 25.57
C SER A 270 62.02 -51.33 24.80
N ASP A 271 61.88 -51.26 23.46
CA ASP A 271 62.99 -51.44 22.49
C ASP A 271 62.57 -52.03 21.12
N LEU A 272 63.03 -51.34 20.05
CA LEU A 272 63.35 -51.81 18.68
C LEU A 272 62.15 -52.15 17.74
N ASP A 273 62.12 -51.89 16.42
CA ASP A 273 63.12 -51.56 15.38
C ASP A 273 62.34 -51.04 14.12
N PRO A 274 62.89 -50.19 13.23
CA PRO A 274 62.20 -49.78 11.99
C PRO A 274 62.87 -50.35 10.73
N ALA A 275 62.15 -51.18 9.97
CA ALA A 275 62.34 -51.40 8.53
C ALA A 275 61.21 -52.30 8.00
N ASP A 276 60.41 -51.86 7.04
CA ASP A 276 60.77 -51.96 5.62
C ASP A 276 59.65 -51.47 4.71
N LEU A 277 60.09 -51.04 3.54
CA LEU A 277 59.38 -50.48 2.40
C LEU A 277 58.47 -51.53 1.74
N ASP A 278 57.37 -51.12 1.10
CA ASP A 278 57.30 -51.04 -0.37
C ASP A 278 55.91 -50.59 -0.85
N ALA A 279 55.93 -49.93 -2.00
CA ALA A 279 54.86 -49.25 -2.69
C ALA A 279 53.81 -50.19 -3.32
N THR A 280 52.63 -49.64 -3.61
CA THR A 280 52.08 -49.61 -4.98
C THR A 280 50.76 -48.80 -5.04
N ASP A 281 50.92 -47.57 -5.53
CA ASP A 281 50.21 -46.93 -6.65
C ASP A 281 48.81 -47.43 -7.11
N ARG A 282 48.00 -46.42 -7.47
CA ARG A 282 46.92 -46.38 -8.51
C ARG A 282 45.45 -46.45 -8.10
N ASP A 283 44.91 -45.23 -8.02
CA ASP A 283 43.99 -44.61 -8.99
C ASP A 283 42.46 -44.76 -8.83
N ALA A 284 41.86 -43.56 -8.94
CA ALA A 284 40.63 -43.23 -9.66
C ALA A 284 39.29 -43.78 -9.11
N THR A 285 38.17 -43.08 -9.10
CA THR A 285 37.72 -41.71 -9.44
C THR A 285 36.22 -41.73 -9.09
N ASP A 286 35.68 -40.57 -8.75
CA ASP A 286 34.36 -40.10 -9.20
C ASP A 286 33.05 -40.70 -8.65
N LEU A 287 32.36 -39.81 -7.90
CA LEU A 287 31.05 -39.20 -8.22
C LEU A 287 29.94 -39.35 -7.19
N ASP A 288 29.51 -38.15 -6.77
CA ASP A 288 28.15 -37.68 -6.47
C ASP A 288 27.33 -38.33 -5.36
N ALA A 289 26.47 -37.64 -4.62
CA ALA A 289 26.16 -36.23 -4.35
C ALA A 289 24.92 -36.32 -3.42
N ALA A 290 24.79 -35.42 -2.45
CA ALA A 290 23.54 -34.72 -2.09
C ALA A 290 23.51 -34.27 -0.61
N ASP A 291 23.31 -32.95 -0.49
CA ASP A 291 22.50 -32.22 0.50
C ASP A 291 23.02 -31.95 1.92
N LEU A 292 23.72 -30.82 2.03
CA LEU A 292 23.26 -29.52 2.60
C LEU A 292 21.93 -29.56 3.40
N ASP A 293 21.73 -28.85 4.51
CA ASP A 293 22.18 -27.50 4.84
C ASP A 293 22.08 -27.22 6.36
N ALA A 294 22.89 -26.27 6.81
CA ALA A 294 23.07 -25.84 8.19
C ALA A 294 22.12 -24.69 8.56
N ALA A 295 21.75 -24.62 9.83
CA ALA A 295 21.04 -23.51 10.43
C ALA A 295 21.97 -22.81 11.43
N GLU A 296 22.24 -21.52 11.28
CA GLU A 296 22.63 -20.67 12.40
C GLU A 296 22.06 -19.25 12.29
N HIS A 297 21.67 -18.77 13.46
CA HIS A 297 21.10 -17.49 13.84
C HIS A 297 22.25 -16.55 14.20
N GLU A 298 22.18 -15.25 13.87
CA GLU A 298 22.80 -14.23 14.73
C GLU A 298 22.16 -12.84 14.57
N THR A 299 22.09 -12.14 15.70
CA THR A 299 21.52 -10.81 15.95
C THR A 299 22.63 -9.76 16.06
N GLY A 300 22.43 -8.53 15.58
CA GLY A 300 23.27 -7.38 15.94
C GLY A 300 23.04 -6.11 15.11
N GLU A 301 22.65 -5.03 15.79
CA GLU A 301 22.32 -3.66 15.32
C GLU A 301 23.53 -2.69 15.54
N PRO A 302 23.51 -1.35 15.32
CA PRO A 302 23.28 -0.47 14.14
C PRO A 302 24.49 0.46 13.77
N ALA A 303 24.43 1.19 12.64
CA ALA A 303 24.84 2.63 12.49
C ALA A 303 24.69 3.15 11.03
N GLU A 304 24.15 4.37 10.87
CA GLU A 304 24.04 5.18 9.63
C GLU A 304 25.39 5.86 9.21
N PRO A 305 25.42 6.87 8.30
CA PRO A 305 25.24 6.82 6.83
C PRO A 305 26.43 7.45 6.08
N GLU A 306 26.61 7.18 4.77
CA GLU A 306 27.37 8.11 3.90
C GLU A 306 26.77 8.26 2.49
N SER A 307 26.84 9.51 2.08
CA SER A 307 26.47 10.15 0.82
C SER A 307 27.24 9.64 -0.39
N GLY A 308 26.57 9.64 -1.55
CA GLY A 308 27.18 9.56 -2.87
C GLY A 308 26.26 10.19 -3.91
N ASP A 309 26.36 11.51 -4.02
CA ASP A 309 25.95 12.31 -5.17
C ASP A 309 26.87 11.96 -6.35
N GLU A 310 26.32 11.64 -7.52
CA GLU A 310 26.90 12.07 -8.80
C GLU A 310 25.87 11.97 -9.94
N SER A 311 25.62 13.14 -10.50
CA SER A 311 24.90 13.49 -11.71
C SER A 311 25.28 12.66 -12.94
N GLU A 312 24.31 12.43 -13.84
CA GLU A 312 24.53 12.77 -15.25
C GLU A 312 23.21 13.09 -15.98
N THR A 313 23.19 14.32 -16.49
CA THR A 313 22.22 14.88 -17.42
C THR A 313 22.49 14.37 -18.83
N GLU A 314 21.47 13.87 -19.55
CA GLU A 314 21.50 13.97 -21.01
C GLU A 314 20.12 14.34 -21.58
N THR A 315 20.14 15.46 -22.29
CA THR A 315 19.03 16.13 -22.95
C THR A 315 19.08 15.81 -24.45
N VAL A 316 17.97 15.30 -24.99
CA VAL A 316 17.48 15.47 -26.37
C VAL A 316 18.23 14.78 -27.52
N ARG A 317 17.52 13.89 -28.23
CA ARG A 317 17.24 14.04 -29.68
C ARG A 317 16.13 13.11 -30.19
N ASP A 318 15.10 13.76 -30.74
CA ASP A 318 14.08 13.23 -31.65
C ASP A 318 14.72 12.95 -33.03
N PRO A 319 14.27 11.92 -33.77
CA PRO A 319 13.97 12.19 -35.17
C PRO A 319 12.69 11.50 -35.65
N ALA A 320 11.65 12.29 -35.84
CA ALA A 320 10.65 12.07 -36.87
C ALA A 320 11.26 12.25 -38.27
N GLU A 321 11.44 11.15 -39.02
CA GLU A 321 11.14 11.05 -40.47
C GLU A 321 11.50 9.65 -40.99
N ALA A 322 10.49 8.82 -41.23
CA ALA A 322 10.56 7.75 -42.21
C ALA A 322 9.18 7.63 -42.87
N ALA A 323 9.00 8.43 -43.93
CA ALA A 323 7.91 8.29 -44.86
C ALA A 323 8.18 7.13 -45.84
N THR A 324 7.08 6.49 -46.27
CA THR A 324 6.93 5.83 -47.59
C THR A 324 7.34 4.35 -47.70
N ARG A 325 6.48 3.43 -47.24
CA ARG A 325 5.79 2.44 -48.08
C ARG A 325 4.77 1.64 -47.30
#